data_AF-A0A2S2CSY3-F1
#
_entry.id   AF-A0A2S2CSY3-F1
#
_cell.length_a   1.000
_cell.length_b   1.000
_cell.length_c   1.000
_cell.angle_alpha   90.00
_cell.angle_beta   90.00
_cell.angle_gamma   90.00
#
_symmetry.space_group_name_H-M   'P 1'
#
loop_
_entity.id
_entity.type
_entity.pdbx_description
1 polymer ?
#
loop_
_entity_poly.entity_id
_entity_poly.type
_entity_poly.pdbx_seq_one_letter_code
_entity_poly.pdbx_strand_id
1 'polypeptide(L)'
;MPRSASSTLSIDDRLVIAAALDRILYDDPDRFAAEDARTVRRLVPYARSSWLRLGFRAETKGPSMRGEGAGGVGDVHMDGDKKVVEGGVGESTVWRCGQYKITNHGGDLEIWQVMSDEFAEHPKGARLEFDPRGEPERLTFFQPRDIELRIPFTSFAIGVRLGGWQDWKQADGHTPG
;
A
#
# COMPACT_ATOMS: atom_id res chain seq x y z
N MET A 1 -10.64 33.43 14.54
CA MET A 1 -11.84 32.57 14.35
C MET A 1 -11.38 31.15 14.11
N PRO A 2 -11.82 30.15 14.87
CA PRO A 2 -11.51 28.75 14.56
C PRO A 2 -12.27 28.35 13.30
N ARG A 3 -11.55 27.84 12.28
CA ARG A 3 -12.19 27.23 11.09
C ARG A 3 -13.06 26.07 11.58
N SER A 4 -14.36 26.13 11.35
CA SER A 4 -15.20 24.94 11.38
C SER A 4 -14.56 23.91 10.47
N ALA A 5 -14.29 22.71 10.99
CA ALA A 5 -13.71 21.62 10.23
C ALA A 5 -14.66 21.28 9.07
N SER A 6 -14.43 21.87 7.91
CA SER A 6 -15.03 21.43 6.67
C SER A 6 -14.57 20.00 6.50
N SER A 7 -15.49 19.05 6.58
CA SER A 7 -15.30 17.62 6.36
C SER A 7 -14.89 17.29 4.90
N THR A 8 -14.37 18.26 4.17
CA THR A 8 -14.04 18.18 2.76
C THR A 8 -12.80 19.03 2.48
N LEU A 9 -11.77 18.37 1.96
CA LEU A 9 -10.54 18.97 1.46
C LEU A 9 -10.85 19.90 0.28
N SER A 10 -10.44 21.18 0.37
CA SER A 10 -10.64 22.16 -0.72
C SER A 10 -9.80 21.81 -1.96
N ILE A 11 -10.12 22.41 -3.11
CA ILE A 11 -9.34 22.19 -4.34
C ILE A 11 -7.91 22.74 -4.18
N ASP A 12 -7.76 23.93 -3.58
CA ASP A 12 -6.45 24.54 -3.35
C ASP A 12 -5.58 23.67 -2.44
N ASP A 13 -6.17 23.16 -1.34
CA ASP A 13 -5.45 22.26 -0.43
C ASP A 13 -5.01 20.98 -1.14
N ARG A 14 -5.84 20.42 -2.04
CA ARG A 14 -5.48 19.23 -2.84
C ARG A 14 -4.31 19.50 -3.78
N LEU A 15 -4.25 20.69 -4.38
CA LEU A 15 -3.14 21.09 -5.26
C LEU A 15 -1.84 21.26 -4.46
N VAL A 16 -1.92 21.92 -3.29
CA VAL A 16 -0.77 22.08 -2.38
C VAL A 16 -0.24 20.72 -1.93
N ILE A 17 -1.15 19.81 -1.54
CA ILE A 17 -0.78 18.44 -1.14
C ILE A 17 -0.10 17.70 -2.29
N ALA A 18 -0.67 17.73 -3.50
CA ALA A 18 -0.09 17.04 -4.65
C ALA A 18 1.32 17.54 -4.97
N ALA A 19 1.52 18.86 -4.98
CA ALA A 19 2.83 19.45 -5.23
C ALA A 19 3.86 19.14 -4.13
N ALA A 20 3.44 19.12 -2.86
CA ALA A 20 4.31 18.73 -1.75
C ALA A 20 4.70 17.25 -1.84
N LEU A 21 3.76 16.36 -2.20
CA LEU A 21 4.04 14.96 -2.42
C LEU A 21 4.98 14.73 -3.60
N ASP A 22 4.83 15.46 -4.69
CA ASP A 22 5.75 15.35 -5.84
C ASP A 22 7.19 15.68 -5.43
N ARG A 23 7.41 16.71 -4.61
CA ARG A 23 8.73 17.01 -4.04
C ARG A 23 9.23 15.90 -3.10
N ILE A 24 8.42 15.49 -2.14
CA ILE A 24 8.79 14.40 -1.20
C ILE A 24 9.19 13.13 -1.96
N LEU A 25 8.45 12.78 -3.01
CA LEU A 25 8.63 11.53 -3.74
C LEU A 25 9.73 11.59 -4.80
N TYR A 26 9.99 12.75 -5.41
CA TYR A 26 10.84 12.81 -6.61
C TYR A 26 11.95 13.87 -6.65
N ASP A 27 11.98 14.86 -5.74
CA ASP A 27 13.02 15.92 -5.80
C ASP A 27 14.42 15.39 -5.44
N ASP A 28 14.53 14.70 -4.30
CA ASP A 28 15.79 14.10 -3.82
C ASP A 28 15.60 12.58 -3.62
N PRO A 29 16.55 11.73 -4.07
CA PRO A 29 16.39 10.28 -3.99
C PRO A 29 16.44 9.71 -2.56
N ASP A 30 17.17 10.35 -1.64
CA ASP A 30 17.51 9.82 -0.31
C ASP A 30 16.86 10.61 0.82
N ARG A 31 16.45 11.85 0.57
CA ARG A 31 15.91 12.76 1.58
C ARG A 31 14.61 13.44 1.15
N PHE A 32 13.92 14.01 2.12
CA PHE A 32 12.77 14.87 1.86
C PHE A 32 12.70 16.04 2.86
N ALA A 33 12.18 17.17 2.38
CA ALA A 33 11.98 18.34 3.20
C ALA A 33 10.92 18.09 4.28
N ALA A 34 11.30 18.23 5.55
CA ALA A 34 10.37 18.04 6.67
C ALA A 34 9.17 19.01 6.62
N GLU A 35 9.35 20.23 6.10
CA GLU A 35 8.26 21.21 5.94
C GLU A 35 7.17 20.75 4.97
N ASP A 36 7.52 20.05 3.90
CA ASP A 36 6.54 19.50 2.96
C ASP A 36 5.72 18.39 3.65
N ALA A 37 6.39 17.51 4.40
CA ALA A 37 5.73 16.46 5.17
C ALA A 37 4.77 17.03 6.24
N ARG A 38 5.20 18.07 6.97
CA ARG A 38 4.34 18.78 7.93
C ARG A 38 3.14 19.44 7.24
N THR A 39 3.36 20.02 6.06
CA THR A 39 2.29 20.64 5.25
C THR A 39 1.24 19.63 4.85
N VAL A 40 1.64 18.47 4.31
CA VAL A 40 0.69 17.41 3.95
C VAL A 40 -0.10 16.94 5.18
N ARG A 41 0.57 16.65 6.30
CA ARG A 41 -0.10 16.19 7.53
C ARG A 41 -1.11 17.19 8.08
N ARG A 42 -0.79 18.48 8.03
CA ARG A 42 -1.68 19.55 8.49
C ARG A 42 -2.94 19.68 7.63
N LEU A 43 -2.81 19.47 6.33
CA LEU A 43 -3.89 19.67 5.37
C LEU A 43 -4.79 18.45 5.20
N VAL A 44 -4.25 17.23 5.31
CA VAL A 44 -5.03 16.00 5.17
C VAL A 44 -5.80 15.72 6.47
N PRO A 45 -7.14 15.77 6.46
CA PRO A 45 -7.92 15.51 7.67
C PRO A 45 -7.67 14.10 8.21
N TYR A 46 -7.51 14.01 9.51
CA TYR A 46 -7.40 12.74 10.20
C TYR A 46 -8.65 11.90 10.00
N ALA A 47 -8.47 10.63 9.63
CA ALA A 47 -9.53 9.65 9.58
C ALA A 47 -9.31 8.66 10.71
N ARG A 48 -10.32 8.49 11.58
CA ARG A 48 -10.34 7.32 12.49
C ARG A 48 -10.55 6.09 11.62
N SER A 49 -9.46 5.49 11.16
CA SER A 49 -9.50 4.20 10.50
C SER A 49 -8.60 3.22 11.22
N SER A 50 -9.07 1.96 11.29
CA SER A 50 -8.27 0.84 11.73
C SER A 50 -7.06 0.72 10.81
N TRP A 51 -5.86 0.81 11.38
CA TRP A 51 -4.58 0.70 10.67
C TRP A 51 -4.36 -0.65 9.94
N LEU A 52 -5.28 -1.61 10.10
CA LEU A 52 -5.20 -2.93 9.50
C LEU A 52 -6.01 -2.98 8.20
N ARG A 53 -5.47 -2.43 7.12
CA ARG A 53 -5.73 -3.01 5.79
C ARG A 53 -4.75 -4.17 5.60
N LEU A 54 -5.06 -5.31 6.23
CA LEU A 54 -4.44 -6.58 5.83
C LEU A 54 -5.13 -7.04 4.55
N GLY A 55 -4.70 -6.51 3.42
CA GLY A 55 -5.05 -7.08 2.13
C GLY A 55 -4.43 -8.47 2.04
N PHE A 56 -5.25 -9.51 1.96
CA PHE A 56 -4.78 -10.84 1.60
C PHE A 56 -5.30 -11.18 0.21
N ARG A 57 -4.38 -11.55 -0.67
CA ARG A 57 -4.71 -12.25 -1.91
C ARG A 57 -4.25 -13.68 -1.76
N ALA A 58 -5.21 -14.58 -1.63
CA ALA A 58 -4.96 -16.01 -1.63
C ALA A 58 -5.18 -16.53 -3.05
N GLU A 59 -4.10 -16.97 -3.70
CA GLU A 59 -4.18 -17.75 -4.93
C GLU A 59 -4.15 -19.23 -4.57
N THR A 60 -5.27 -19.93 -4.77
CA THR A 60 -5.34 -21.38 -4.56
C THR A 60 -5.16 -22.08 -5.90
N LYS A 61 -4.06 -22.82 -6.09
CA LYS A 61 -3.89 -23.69 -7.26
C LYS A 61 -4.38 -25.09 -6.87
N GLY A 62 -5.48 -25.54 -7.49
CA GLY A 62 -6.02 -26.89 -7.27
C GLY A 62 -5.03 -27.99 -7.68
N PRO A 63 -5.20 -29.23 -7.17
CA PRO A 63 -4.30 -30.34 -7.47
C PRO A 63 -4.32 -30.63 -8.97
N SER A 64 -3.14 -30.67 -9.61
CA SER A 64 -3.01 -31.22 -10.96
C SER A 64 -3.20 -32.74 -10.87
N MET A 65 -4.37 -33.26 -11.26
CA MET A 65 -4.54 -34.69 -11.47
C MET A 65 -3.80 -35.10 -12.75
N ARG A 66 -2.77 -35.92 -12.61
CA ARG A 66 -2.20 -36.69 -13.72
C ARG A 66 -3.06 -37.94 -13.86
N GLY A 67 -4.11 -37.86 -14.67
CA GLY A 67 -4.92 -39.03 -15.03
C GLY A 67 -4.31 -39.71 -16.26
N GLU A 68 -3.86 -40.94 -16.13
CA GLU A 68 -3.65 -41.81 -17.29
C GLU A 68 -5.03 -42.13 -17.89
N GLY A 69 -5.38 -41.42 -18.96
CA GLY A 69 -6.51 -41.76 -19.80
C GLY A 69 -6.29 -43.14 -20.43
N ALA A 70 -7.18 -44.09 -20.12
CA ALA A 70 -7.26 -45.33 -20.87
C ALA A 70 -7.74 -45.00 -22.30
N GLY A 71 -6.80 -45.04 -23.26
CA GLY A 71 -7.06 -44.89 -24.69
C GLY A 71 -6.36 -43.67 -25.27
N GLY A 72 -5.21 -43.90 -25.91
CA GLY A 72 -4.31 -42.85 -26.41
C GLY A 72 -4.99 -41.81 -27.29
N VAL A 73 -4.65 -40.54 -27.01
CA VAL A 73 -4.13 -39.47 -27.87
C VAL A 73 -4.14 -38.19 -27.01
N GLY A 74 -2.95 -37.66 -26.70
CA GLY A 74 -2.74 -36.30 -26.17
C GLY A 74 -2.67 -36.16 -24.65
N ASP A 75 -1.49 -35.78 -24.13
CA ASP A 75 -1.35 -35.22 -22.78
C ASP A 75 -2.20 -33.94 -22.67
N VAL A 76 -3.39 -34.05 -22.08
CA VAL A 76 -4.19 -32.88 -21.69
C VAL A 76 -3.72 -32.41 -20.33
N HIS A 77 -2.86 -31.41 -20.31
CA HIS A 77 -2.61 -30.59 -19.13
C HIS A 77 -3.88 -29.79 -18.81
N MET A 78 -4.67 -30.25 -17.83
CA MET A 78 -5.64 -29.39 -17.17
C MET A 78 -4.89 -28.55 -16.13
N ASP A 79 -4.64 -27.27 -16.44
CA ASP A 79 -4.16 -26.29 -15.47
C ASP A 79 -5.31 -26.07 -14.48
N GLY A 80 -5.10 -26.46 -13.22
CA GLY A 80 -6.14 -26.42 -12.19
C GLY A 80 -6.70 -25.01 -12.01
N ASP A 81 -8.03 -24.93 -11.81
CA ASP A 81 -8.77 -23.69 -11.60
C ASP A 81 -8.06 -22.76 -10.59
N LYS A 82 -7.60 -21.60 -11.09
CA LYS A 82 -6.98 -20.56 -10.28
C LYS A 82 -8.08 -19.78 -9.56
N LYS A 83 -8.32 -20.10 -8.28
CA LYS A 83 -9.24 -19.32 -7.45
C LYS A 83 -8.49 -18.22 -6.72
N VAL A 84 -8.76 -16.97 -7.10
CA VAL A 84 -8.25 -15.77 -6.43
C VAL A 84 -9.32 -15.28 -5.44
N VAL A 85 -9.00 -15.24 -4.15
CA VAL A 85 -9.85 -14.61 -3.13
C VAL A 85 -9.13 -13.37 -2.64
N GLU A 86 -9.74 -12.20 -2.86
CA GLU A 86 -9.28 -10.90 -2.38
C GLU A 86 -10.21 -10.46 -1.25
N GLY A 87 -9.65 -10.14 -0.09
CA GLY A 87 -10.39 -9.66 1.07
C GLY A 87 -9.65 -8.54 1.77
N GLY A 88 -10.38 -7.51 2.20
CA GLY A 88 -9.87 -6.40 3.00
C GLY A 88 -10.83 -6.09 4.14
N VAL A 89 -10.29 -5.88 5.34
CA VAL A 89 -11.05 -5.46 6.52
C VAL A 89 -10.76 -3.97 6.74
N GLY A 90 -11.79 -3.14 6.88
CA GLY A 90 -11.66 -1.72 7.25
C GLY A 90 -11.96 -0.73 6.12
N GLU A 91 -12.94 0.15 6.36
CA GLU A 91 -13.21 1.31 5.52
C GLU A 91 -12.37 2.48 6.05
N SER A 92 -11.35 2.89 5.31
CA SER A 92 -10.58 4.10 5.59
C SER A 92 -11.07 5.23 4.70
N THR A 93 -11.30 6.41 5.26
CA THR A 93 -11.58 7.60 4.44
C THR A 93 -10.34 7.93 3.61
N VAL A 94 -10.47 7.83 2.29
CA VAL A 94 -9.41 8.13 1.32
C VAL A 94 -9.61 9.50 0.71
N TRP A 95 -8.58 10.34 0.77
CA TRP A 95 -8.54 11.66 0.16
C TRP A 95 -7.81 11.62 -1.19
N ARG A 96 -8.47 12.06 -2.27
CA ARG A 96 -7.85 12.17 -3.60
C ARG A 96 -7.24 13.55 -3.83
N CYS A 97 -5.93 13.62 -4.02
CA CYS A 97 -5.19 14.86 -4.28
C CYS A 97 -4.35 14.68 -5.54
N GLY A 98 -4.84 15.17 -6.67
CA GLY A 98 -4.19 14.94 -7.98
C GLY A 98 -4.06 13.45 -8.29
N GLN A 99 -2.83 12.99 -8.49
CA GLN A 99 -2.49 11.60 -8.79
C GLN A 99 -2.42 10.68 -7.55
N TYR A 100 -2.69 11.20 -6.35
CA TYR A 100 -2.54 10.47 -5.10
C TYR A 100 -3.86 10.19 -4.38
N LYS A 101 -3.94 9.03 -3.75
CA LYS A 101 -4.92 8.60 -2.75
C LYS A 101 -4.19 8.61 -1.41
N ILE A 102 -4.73 9.32 -0.42
CA ILE A 102 -4.06 9.53 0.87
C ILE A 102 -4.99 9.12 2.00
N THR A 103 -4.46 8.37 2.96
CA THR A 103 -5.13 8.02 4.20
C THR A 103 -4.32 8.55 5.37
N ASN A 104 -4.96 9.23 6.32
CA ASN A 104 -4.30 9.76 7.51
C ASN A 104 -4.67 8.94 8.75
N HIS A 105 -3.70 8.18 9.26
CA HIS A 105 -3.83 7.30 10.43
C HIS A 105 -3.39 7.97 11.74
N GLY A 106 -3.07 9.26 11.71
CA GLY A 106 -2.67 10.04 12.88
C GLY A 106 -1.18 9.92 13.16
N GLY A 107 -0.62 8.71 13.22
CA GLY A 107 0.83 8.48 13.35
C GLY A 107 1.58 8.52 12.02
N ASP A 108 0.90 8.22 10.93
CA ASP A 108 1.47 8.16 9.59
C ASP A 108 0.43 8.52 8.52
N LEU A 109 0.95 8.82 7.33
CA LEU A 109 0.16 9.04 6.12
C LEU A 109 0.48 7.96 5.10
N GLU A 110 -0.53 7.20 4.70
CA GLU A 110 -0.43 6.22 3.63
C GLU A 110 -0.78 6.88 2.30
N ILE A 111 0.09 6.73 1.30
CA ILE A 111 0.04 7.42 0.02
C ILE A 111 0.08 6.39 -1.10
N TRP A 112 -0.90 6.41 -1.98
CA TRP A 112 -0.97 5.54 -3.15
C TRP A 112 -1.17 6.35 -4.42
N GLN A 113 -0.56 5.93 -5.53
CA GLN A 113 -0.98 6.48 -6.83
C GLN A 113 -2.43 6.05 -7.14
N VAL A 114 -3.24 6.93 -7.74
CA VAL A 114 -4.67 6.69 -8.02
C VAL A 114 -4.89 5.40 -8.80
N MET A 115 -4.02 5.10 -9.76
CA MET A 115 -4.08 3.91 -10.61
C MET A 115 -3.40 2.67 -10.01
N SER A 116 -2.88 2.77 -8.78
CA SER A 116 -2.18 1.69 -8.10
C SER A 116 -2.86 1.34 -6.77
N ASP A 117 -2.69 0.10 -6.36
CA ASP A 117 -3.01 -0.40 -5.02
C ASP A 117 -2.00 -1.49 -4.63
N GLU A 118 -2.24 -2.13 -3.48
CA GLU A 118 -1.40 -3.17 -2.90
C GLU A 118 -1.33 -4.46 -3.73
N PHE A 119 -2.27 -4.67 -4.66
CA PHE A 119 -2.35 -5.87 -5.50
C PHE A 119 -1.84 -5.64 -6.93
N ALA A 120 -1.56 -4.40 -7.31
CA ALA A 120 -0.96 -4.07 -8.60
C ALA A 120 0.34 -4.86 -8.84
N GLU A 121 0.67 -5.10 -10.11
CA GLU A 121 1.91 -5.78 -10.52
C GLU A 121 3.16 -5.00 -10.05
N HIS A 122 3.07 -3.68 -10.12
CA HIS A 122 4.07 -2.75 -9.61
C HIS A 122 3.39 -1.75 -8.67
N PRO A 123 3.16 -2.14 -7.40
CA PRO A 123 2.45 -1.29 -6.46
C PRO A 123 3.27 -0.04 -6.14
N LYS A 124 2.65 1.12 -6.26
CA LYS A 124 3.23 2.44 -5.98
C LYS A 124 2.58 3.02 -4.73
N GLY A 125 2.90 2.38 -3.61
CA GLY A 125 2.53 2.81 -2.27
C GLY A 125 3.75 3.39 -1.55
N ALA A 126 3.54 4.46 -0.80
CA ALA A 126 4.52 5.04 0.11
C ALA A 126 3.84 5.37 1.44
N ARG A 127 4.61 5.37 2.52
CA ARG A 127 4.13 5.73 3.85
C ARG A 127 5.07 6.75 4.47
N LEU A 128 4.51 7.90 4.83
CA LEU A 128 5.22 8.98 5.48
C LEU A 128 4.97 8.87 6.98
N GLU A 129 6.02 8.56 7.72
CA GLU A 129 5.99 8.27 9.15
C GLU A 129 6.42 9.48 9.95
N PHE A 130 5.79 9.64 11.11
CA PHE A 130 6.09 10.71 12.05
C PHE A 130 6.40 10.14 13.42
N ASP A 131 7.32 10.79 14.11
CA ASP A 131 7.69 10.44 15.48
C ASP A 131 6.52 10.72 16.47
N PRO A 132 6.65 10.31 17.75
CA PRO A 132 5.63 10.59 18.77
C PRO A 132 5.39 12.08 19.06
N ARG A 133 6.32 12.98 18.68
CA ARG A 133 6.17 14.44 18.80
C ARG A 133 5.43 15.04 17.60
N GLY A 134 5.24 14.23 16.56
CA GLY A 134 4.58 14.60 15.34
C GLY A 134 5.53 15.10 14.25
N GLU A 135 6.84 14.94 14.44
CA GLU A 135 7.87 15.35 13.49
C GLU A 135 8.07 14.31 12.39
N PRO A 136 8.25 14.71 11.12
CA PRO A 136 8.54 13.76 10.05
C PRO A 136 9.84 13.02 10.31
N GLU A 137 9.81 11.69 10.19
CA GLU A 137 10.94 10.83 10.49
C GLU A 137 11.48 10.19 9.21
N ARG A 138 10.67 9.33 8.60
CA ARG A 138 11.06 8.53 7.44
C ARG A 138 9.93 8.36 6.44
N LEU A 139 10.32 8.06 5.21
CA LEU A 139 9.45 7.65 4.13
C LEU A 139 9.79 6.18 3.82
N THR A 140 8.78 5.32 3.83
CA THR A 140 8.90 3.93 3.42
C THR A 140 8.11 3.70 2.13
N PHE A 141 8.53 2.73 1.31
CA PHE A 141 7.80 2.32 0.11
C PHE A 141 7.22 0.92 0.28
N PHE A 142 6.11 0.66 -0.39
CA PHE A 142 5.45 -0.63 -0.34
C PHE A 142 6.14 -1.62 -1.28
N GLN A 143 6.59 -2.75 -0.73
CA GLN A 143 7.17 -3.84 -1.48
C GLN A 143 6.33 -5.11 -1.28
N PRO A 144 5.69 -5.64 -2.34
CA PRO A 144 4.96 -6.89 -2.24
C PRO A 144 5.96 -8.05 -2.13
N ARG A 145 5.63 -9.04 -1.31
CA ARG A 145 6.34 -10.30 -1.20
C ARG A 145 5.36 -11.42 -1.42
N ASP A 146 5.61 -12.20 -2.47
CA ASP A 146 4.85 -13.40 -2.75
C ASP A 146 5.45 -14.56 -1.95
N ILE A 147 4.65 -15.14 -1.04
CA ILE A 147 5.02 -16.29 -0.24
C ILE A 147 4.19 -17.48 -0.71
N GLU A 148 4.86 -18.56 -1.08
CA GLU A 148 4.19 -19.84 -1.32
C GLU A 148 4.25 -20.70 -0.05
N LEU A 149 3.09 -20.97 0.53
CA LEU A 149 2.94 -21.94 1.62
C LEU A 149 2.56 -23.29 1.02
N ARG A 150 3.49 -24.24 1.07
CA ARG A 150 3.25 -25.62 0.65
C ARG A 150 2.84 -26.47 1.84
N ILE A 151 1.66 -27.07 1.79
CA ILE A 151 1.16 -27.92 2.87
C ILE A 151 1.87 -29.29 2.78
N PRO A 152 2.63 -29.72 3.80
CA PRO A 152 3.30 -31.02 3.80
C PRO A 152 2.30 -32.16 3.56
N PHE A 153 2.74 -33.20 2.85
CA PHE A 153 1.93 -34.40 2.56
C PHE A 153 0.67 -34.18 1.69
N THR A 154 0.55 -33.00 1.05
CA THR A 154 -0.48 -32.73 0.03
C THR A 154 0.12 -32.07 -1.22
N SER A 155 -0.63 -32.04 -2.33
CA SER A 155 -0.27 -31.27 -3.53
C SER A 155 -0.80 -29.82 -3.52
N PHE A 156 -1.30 -29.35 -2.38
CA PHE A 156 -1.83 -27.99 -2.26
C PHE A 156 -0.69 -27.00 -2.01
N ALA A 157 -0.64 -25.97 -2.84
CA ALA A 157 0.15 -24.76 -2.64
C ALA A 157 -0.80 -23.57 -2.49
N ILE A 158 -0.58 -22.77 -1.45
CA ILE A 158 -1.31 -21.53 -1.21
C ILE A 158 -0.34 -20.39 -1.48
N GLY A 159 -0.59 -19.63 -2.54
CA GLY A 159 0.11 -18.38 -2.79
C GLY A 159 -0.51 -17.27 -1.94
N VAL A 160 0.30 -16.63 -1.09
CA VAL A 160 -0.10 -15.48 -0.28
C VAL A 160 0.78 -14.30 -0.68
N ARG A 161 0.16 -13.23 -1.19
CA ARG A 161 0.85 -11.94 -1.38
C ARG A 161 0.78 -11.16 -0.07
N LEU A 162 1.93 -10.92 0.56
CA LEU A 162 2.08 -10.07 1.74
C LEU A 162 2.73 -8.75 1.35
N GLY A 163 2.16 -7.64 1.81
CA GLY A 163 2.78 -6.32 1.69
C GLY A 163 3.74 -6.03 2.83
N GLY A 164 4.93 -5.51 2.52
CA GLY A 164 5.86 -4.97 3.51
C GLY A 164 6.26 -3.54 3.19
N TRP A 165 6.54 -2.75 4.22
CA TRP A 165 7.15 -1.43 4.07
C TRP A 165 8.68 -1.57 4.13
N GLN A 166 9.39 -0.88 3.23
CA GLN A 166 10.85 -0.83 3.19
C GLN A 166 11.31 0.62 3.26
N ASP A 167 12.45 0.87 3.91
CA ASP A 167 13.02 2.21 4.01
C ASP A 167 13.32 2.79 2.63
N TRP A 168 12.92 4.05 2.43
CA TRP A 168 13.19 4.79 1.19
C TRP A 168 14.00 6.05 1.45
N LYS A 169 13.44 7.00 2.22
CA LYS A 169 14.04 8.32 2.45
C LYS A 169 13.95 8.73 3.90
N GLN A 170 14.80 9.66 4.30
CA GLN A 170 14.82 10.24 5.63
C GLN A 170 14.49 11.74 5.59
N ALA A 171 13.88 12.27 6.65
CA ALA A 171 13.61 13.69 6.73
C ALA A 171 14.91 14.51 6.83
N ASP A 172 14.96 15.64 6.13
CA ASP A 172 16.04 16.61 6.27
C ASP A 172 16.14 17.14 7.70
N GLY A 173 17.32 17.02 8.31
CA GLY A 173 17.57 17.43 9.69
C GLY A 173 17.18 16.41 10.76
N HIS A 174 16.68 15.22 10.38
CA HIS A 174 16.53 14.12 11.33
C HIS A 174 17.91 13.59 11.73
N THR A 175 18.32 13.85 12.96
CA THR A 175 19.52 13.24 13.56
C THR A 175 19.06 11.94 14.21
N PRO A 176 19.53 10.76 13.76
CA PRO A 176 19.18 9.51 14.42
C PRO A 176 19.66 9.58 15.88
N GLY A 177 18.71 9.45 16.81
CA GLY A 177 18.96 9.40 18.25
C GLY A 177 19.39 8.02 18.72
#